data_AF-A0A261KIP8-F1
#
_entry.id   AF-A0A261KIP8-F1
#
_cell.length_a   1.000
_cell.length_b   1.000
_cell.length_c   1.000
_cell.angle_alpha   90.00
_cell.angle_beta   90.00
_cell.angle_gamma   90.00
#
_symmetry.space_group_name_H-M   'P 1'
#
loop_
_entity.id
_entity.type
_entity.pdbx_description
1 polymer ?
#
loop_
_entity_poly.entity_id
_entity_poly.type
_entity_poly.pdbx_seq_one_letter_code
_entity_poly.pdbx_strand_id
1 'polypeptide(L)'
;MTIKHLGKNGDQIIRLAKEPLDILVVQHCHDITSSVIEMLKVFATQPSNPRYYCLLDGRESLRLLEAYDLKKWALDESKKG
;
A
#
# COMPACT_ATOMS: atom_id res chain seq x y z
N MET A 1 20.99 -5.44 -2.43
CA MET A 1 20.66 -4.05 -2.85
C MET A 1 21.13 -3.10 -1.76
N THR A 2 21.85 -2.03 -2.11
CA THR A 2 22.37 -1.02 -1.16
C THR A 2 21.51 0.24 -1.11
N ILE A 3 21.59 0.91 0.04
CA ILE A 3 20.73 2.00 0.56
C ILE A 3 20.62 3.25 -0.33
N LYS A 4 21.44 3.41 -1.38
CA LYS A 4 21.54 4.65 -2.18
C LYS A 4 20.47 4.88 -3.25
N HIS A 5 19.54 3.94 -3.47
CA HIS A 5 18.39 4.14 -4.38
C HIS A 5 17.07 4.49 -3.67
N LEU A 6 17.09 4.73 -2.35
CA LEU A 6 15.88 5.03 -1.56
C LEU A 6 15.41 6.49 -1.65
N GLY A 7 15.62 7.14 -2.80
CA GLY A 7 15.14 8.51 -3.08
C GLY A 7 13.79 8.51 -3.79
N LYS A 8 12.72 8.04 -3.13
CA LYS A 8 11.29 8.41 -3.34
C LYS A 8 10.32 7.57 -2.49
N ASN A 9 10.62 6.28 -2.29
CA ASN A 9 9.68 5.34 -1.67
C ASN A 9 9.70 5.37 -0.13
N GLY A 10 10.86 5.59 0.48
CA GLY A 10 10.98 5.70 1.94
C GLY A 10 10.26 6.93 2.51
N ASP A 11 10.27 8.04 1.76
CA ASP A 11 9.59 9.27 2.14
C ASP A 11 8.05 9.13 2.15
N GLN A 12 7.48 8.37 1.21
CA GLN A 12 6.03 8.19 1.11
C GLN A 12 5.45 7.46 2.33
N ILE A 13 6.11 6.39 2.80
CA ILE A 13 5.67 5.66 4.00
C ILE A 13 5.83 6.52 5.26
N ILE A 14 6.92 7.28 5.36
CA ILE A 14 7.15 8.19 6.49
C ILE A 14 6.09 9.31 6.51
N ARG A 15 5.69 9.83 5.35
CA ARG A 15 4.60 10.81 5.24
C ARG A 15 3.27 10.19 5.67
N LEU A 16 2.93 9.01 5.14
CA LEU A 16 1.72 8.28 5.53
C LEU A 16 1.66 8.04 7.06
N ALA A 17 2.80 7.69 7.67
CA ALA A 17 2.88 7.43 9.10
C ALA A 17 2.61 8.67 9.98
N LYS A 18 2.89 9.87 9.46
CA LYS A 18 2.66 11.15 10.14
C LYS A 18 1.24 11.66 10.01
N GLU A 19 0.45 11.11 9.10
CA GLU A 19 -0.94 11.48 8.96
C GLU A 19 -1.74 11.03 10.19
N PRO A 20 -2.66 11.86 10.70
CA PRO A 20 -3.44 11.58 11.90
C PRO A 20 -4.63 10.63 11.62
N LEU A 21 -4.54 9.80 10.58
CA LEU A 21 -5.61 8.92 10.14
C LEU A 21 -5.63 7.61 10.94
N ASP A 22 -6.83 7.09 11.22
CA ASP A 22 -7.02 5.82 11.94
C ASP A 22 -6.68 4.59 11.09
N ILE A 23 -6.71 4.74 9.76
CA ILE A 23 -6.46 3.66 8.80
C ILE A 23 -5.37 4.12 7.81
N LEU A 24 -4.30 3.34 7.73
CA LEU A 24 -3.21 3.55 6.79
C LEU A 24 -3.29 2.52 5.65
N VAL A 25 -3.47 2.98 4.43
CA VAL A 25 -3.55 2.09 3.25
C VAL A 25 -2.35 2.31 2.37
N VAL A 26 -1.63 1.23 2.05
CA VAL A 26 -0.56 1.23 1.04
C VAL A 26 -0.99 0.34 -0.11
N GLN A 27 -1.11 0.94 -1.29
CA GLN A 27 -1.39 0.22 -2.53
C GLN A 27 -0.23 0.36 -3.51
N HIS A 28 0.14 -0.73 -4.17
CA HIS A 28 1.14 -0.71 -5.23
C HIS A 28 0.79 -1.73 -6.33
N CYS A 29 1.07 -1.41 -7.59
CA CYS A 29 0.77 -2.29 -8.73
C CYS A 29 1.66 -3.53 -8.79
N HIS A 30 2.82 -3.49 -8.15
CA HIS A 30 3.71 -4.63 -7.96
C HIS A 30 3.73 -5.07 -6.51
N ASP A 31 4.46 -6.15 -6.24
CA ASP A 31 4.72 -6.70 -4.92
C ASP A 31 5.23 -5.63 -3.96
N ILE A 32 4.62 -5.58 -2.77
CA ILE A 32 5.09 -4.75 -1.67
C ILE A 32 6.18 -5.53 -0.94
N THR A 33 7.36 -4.93 -0.77
CA THR A 33 8.50 -5.60 -0.14
C THR A 33 8.29 -5.78 1.36
N SER A 34 8.86 -6.84 1.94
CA SER A 34 8.77 -7.11 3.39
C SER A 34 9.22 -5.93 4.25
N SER A 35 10.22 -5.18 3.80
CA SER A 35 10.70 -3.96 4.50
C SER A 35 9.61 -2.88 4.65
N VAL A 36 8.76 -2.71 3.63
CA VAL A 36 7.66 -1.75 3.67
C VAL A 36 6.53 -2.25 4.58
N ILE A 37 6.25 -3.55 4.53
CA ILE A 37 5.26 -4.21 5.40
C ILE A 37 5.66 -4.04 6.87
N GLU A 38 6.91 -4.35 7.21
CA GLU A 38 7.42 -4.22 8.58
C GLU A 38 7.40 -2.78 9.07
N MET A 39 7.84 -1.83 8.23
CA MET A 39 7.82 -0.41 8.55
C MET A 39 6.39 0.10 8.80
N LEU A 40 5.43 -0.23 7.93
CA LEU A 40 4.03 0.15 8.10
C LEU A 40 3.44 -0.44 9.38
N LYS A 41 3.74 -1.71 9.67
CA LYS A 41 3.31 -2.38 10.89
C LYS A 41 3.82 -1.66 12.14
N VAL A 42 5.11 -1.31 12.19
CA VAL A 42 5.69 -0.54 13.30
C VAL A 42 4.97 0.78 13.52
N PHE A 43 4.67 1.52 12.45
CA PHE A 43 3.95 2.79 12.55
C PHE A 43 2.49 2.62 12.98
N ALA A 44 1.82 1.57 12.50
CA ALA A 44 0.43 1.31 12.84
C ALA A 44 0.28 0.80 14.29
N THR A 45 1.23 0.03 14.80
CA THR A 45 1.16 -0.55 16.15
C THR A 45 1.86 0.28 17.22
N GLN A 46 2.12 1.57 16.99
CA GLN A 46 2.75 2.44 17.98
C GLN A 46 1.84 2.55 19.22
N PRO A 47 2.31 2.25 20.45
CA PRO A 47 1.44 2.16 21.63
C PRO A 47 0.66 3.43 21.95
N SER A 48 1.21 4.60 21.62
CA SER A 48 0.57 5.90 21.85
C SER A 48 -0.55 6.21 20.84
N ASN A 49 -0.59 5.52 19.71
CA ASN A 49 -1.57 5.74 18.64
C ASN A 49 -1.75 4.47 17.78
N PRO A 50 -2.42 3.43 18.31
CA PRO A 50 -2.68 2.21 17.56
C PRO A 50 -3.67 2.49 16.41
N ARG A 51 -3.30 2.07 15.21
CA ARG A 51 -4.02 2.32 13.96
C ARG A 51 -4.19 1.02 13.18
N TYR A 52 -5.21 0.98 12.33
CA TYR A 52 -5.36 -0.09 11.36
C TYR A 52 -4.47 0.17 10.15
N TYR A 53 -4.05 -0.91 9.50
CA TYR A 53 -3.35 -0.79 8.23
C TYR A 53 -3.81 -1.84 7.23
N CYS A 54 -3.74 -1.49 5.96
CA CYS A 54 -4.07 -2.35 4.84
C CYS A 54 -2.95 -2.29 3.79
N LEU A 55 -2.60 -3.46 3.26
CA LEU A 55 -1.60 -3.63 2.21
C LEU A 55 -2.30 -4.25 1.01
N LEU A 56 -2.23 -3.56 -0.12
CA LEU A 56 -2.83 -4.02 -1.38
C LEU A 56 -1.75 -4.00 -2.47
N ASP A 57 -1.14 -5.15 -2.73
CA ASP A 57 -0.27 -5.31 -3.89
C ASP A 57 -1.09 -5.54 -5.17
N GLY A 58 -0.40 -5.65 -6.31
CA GLY A 58 -1.07 -5.87 -7.60
C GLY A 58 -1.86 -7.17 -7.66
N ARG A 59 -1.40 -8.22 -6.96
CA ARG A 59 -2.07 -9.52 -6.94
C ARG A 59 -3.33 -9.45 -6.09
N GLU A 60 -3.26 -8.86 -4.90
CA GLU A 60 -4.44 -8.66 -4.05
C GLU A 60 -5.46 -7.73 -4.71
N SER A 61 -4.99 -6.68 -5.42
CA SER A 61 -5.86 -5.82 -6.21
C SER A 61 -6.61 -6.61 -7.30
N LEU A 62 -5.91 -7.50 -8.02
CA LEU A 62 -6.54 -8.37 -9.02
C LEU A 62 -7.55 -9.33 -8.39
N ARG A 63 -7.20 -9.97 -7.26
CA ARG A 63 -8.09 -10.89 -6.54
C ARG A 63 -9.36 -10.20 -6.07
N LEU A 64 -9.27 -8.96 -5.61
CA LEU A 64 -10.45 -8.15 -5.25
C LEU A 64 -11.32 -7.87 -6.48
N LEU A 65 -10.74 -7.43 -7.59
CA LEU A 65 -11.50 -7.18 -8.82
C LEU A 65 -12.21 -8.45 -9.33
N GLU A 66 -11.59 -9.62 -9.20
CA GLU A 66 -12.20 -10.90 -9.57
C GLU A 66 -13.32 -11.31 -8.58
N ALA A 67 -13.11 -11.14 -7.28
CA ALA A 67 -14.10 -11.50 -6.26
C ALA A 67 -15.41 -10.72 -6.37
N TYR A 68 -15.34 -9.48 -6.90
CA TYR A 68 -16.50 -8.60 -7.07
C TYR A 68 -17.00 -8.51 -8.53
N ASP A 69 -16.50 -9.35 -9.45
CA ASP A 69 -16.84 -9.33 -10.88
C ASP A 69 -16.61 -7.96 -11.57
N LEU A 70 -15.59 -7.23 -11.11
CA LEU A 70 -15.23 -5.89 -11.59
C LEU A 70 -14.06 -5.88 -12.58
N LYS A 71 -13.43 -7.04 -12.84
CA LYS A 71 -12.24 -7.14 -13.70
C LYS A 71 -12.47 -6.57 -15.11
N LYS A 72 -13.60 -6.89 -15.74
CA LYS A 72 -13.91 -6.40 -17.09
C LYS A 72 -14.04 -4.87 -17.10
N TRP A 73 -14.81 -4.34 -16.14
CA TRP A 73 -14.98 -2.89 -15.98
C TRP A 73 -13.62 -2.19 -15.80
N ALA A 74 -12.75 -2.71 -14.93
CA ALA A 74 -11.44 -2.10 -14.67
C ALA A 74 -10.55 -2.08 -15.92
N LEU A 75 -10.59 -3.13 -16.75
CA LEU A 75 -9.85 -3.18 -18.01
C LEU A 75 -10.38 -2.20 -19.05
N ASP A 76 -11.70 -2.03 -19.12
CA ASP A 76 -12.32 -1.08 -20.03
C ASP A 76 -12.04 0.37 -19.60
N GLU A 77 -12.05 0.64 -18.30
CA GLU A 77 -11.71 1.96 -17.74
C GLU A 77 -10.23 2.32 -17.98
N SER A 78 -9.32 1.37 -17.82
CA SER A 78 -7.88 1.60 -18.03
C SER A 78 -7.51 1.98 -19.47
N LYS A 79 -8.36 1.67 -20.46
CA LYS A 79 -8.12 2.02 -21.88
C LYS A 79 -8.58 3.43 -22.24
N LYS A 80 -9.29 4.11 -21.34
CA LYS A 80 -9.84 5.45 -21.58
C LYS A 80 -8.85 6.58 -21.25
N GLY A 81 -7.83 6.29 -20.44
CA GLY A 81 -6.74 7.21 -20.10
C GLY A 81 -5.53 6.99 -20.98
#